data_AF-A0A2H5FMW1-F1
#
_entry.id   AF-A0A2H5FMW1-F1
#
_cell.length_a   1.000
_cell.length_b   1.000
_cell.length_c   1.000
_cell.angle_alpha   90.00
_cell.angle_beta   90.00
_cell.angle_gamma   90.00
#
_symmetry.space_group_name_H-M   'P 1'
#
loop_
_entity.id
_entity.type
_entity.pdbx_description
1 polymer ?
#
loop_
_entity_poly.entity_id
_entity_poly.type
_entity_poly.pdbx_seq_one_letter_code
_entity_poly.pdbx_strand_id
1 'polypeptide(L)'
;MTVAQKLEKTSGIFFFLGFLLSKLQYLPFPLVSAIFRFLSLGIYSLAYGSWSIACLLHPDHKEHHHKWYGFAQIKEQFLFSSFIGLIATGLSVAAVFVPVLFPPAAWLFLIGNVFWTIGEYHKLKNPPKNNEDVTYTQQRNYLYYALTSCAISLVSAVAATLIVAFPPLMIPITIFSLLLYTGLGALAFEYWLHSKSSENTQSIKGSYKQMNDSFGPTDSPKQSNSIEPRFTKSIFNKPEDKISEIELTTINNYEKSGNEYDLQIHTSSL
;
A
#
# COMPACT_ATOMS: atom_id res chain seq x y z
N MET A 1 -2.40 -18.30 -13.94
CA MET A 1 -1.67 -17.89 -12.72
C MET A 1 -0.17 -17.88 -12.97
N THR A 2 0.48 -16.74 -12.79
CA THR A 2 1.95 -16.60 -12.89
C THR A 2 2.65 -17.22 -11.68
N VAL A 3 3.97 -17.46 -11.77
CA VAL A 3 4.77 -17.96 -10.65
C VAL A 3 4.70 -17.01 -9.44
N ALA A 4 4.72 -15.69 -9.69
CA ALA A 4 4.57 -14.67 -8.65
C ALA A 4 3.24 -14.77 -7.89
N GLN A 5 2.12 -14.98 -8.62
CA GLN A 5 0.79 -15.16 -8.01
C GLN A 5 0.70 -16.45 -7.17
N LYS A 6 1.38 -17.54 -7.59
CA LYS A 6 1.44 -18.77 -6.80
C LYS A 6 2.22 -18.55 -5.51
N LEU A 7 3.37 -17.86 -5.57
CA LEU A 7 4.16 -17.51 -4.40
C LEU A 7 3.40 -16.61 -3.43
N GLU A 8 2.69 -15.60 -3.92
CA GLU A 8 1.86 -14.69 -3.10
C GLU A 8 0.69 -15.44 -2.41
N LYS A 9 0.07 -16.40 -3.11
CA LYS A 9 -0.97 -17.24 -2.50
C LYS A 9 -0.39 -18.14 -1.40
N THR A 10 0.75 -18.77 -1.66
CA THR A 10 1.43 -19.66 -0.71
C THR A 10 1.97 -18.89 0.50
N SER A 11 2.54 -17.69 0.29
CA SER A 11 3.02 -16.84 1.39
C SER A 11 1.88 -16.46 2.32
N GLY A 12 0.71 -16.11 1.78
CA GLY A 12 -0.49 -15.83 2.58
C GLY A 12 -0.92 -17.02 3.46
N ILE A 13 -0.83 -18.25 2.95
CA ILE A 13 -1.12 -19.47 3.73
C ILE A 13 -0.06 -19.66 4.83
N PHE A 14 1.21 -19.46 4.51
CA PHE A 14 2.29 -19.54 5.51
C PHE A 14 2.17 -18.47 6.58
N PHE A 15 1.80 -17.24 6.25
CA PHE A 15 1.54 -16.19 7.25
C PHE A 15 0.44 -16.60 8.23
N PHE A 16 -0.65 -17.16 7.72
CA PHE A 16 -1.74 -17.65 8.56
C PHE A 16 -1.32 -18.84 9.43
N LEU A 17 -0.64 -19.83 8.84
CA LEU A 17 -0.18 -21.01 9.57
C LEU A 17 0.85 -20.63 10.66
N GLY A 18 1.78 -19.75 10.32
CA GLY A 18 2.76 -19.18 11.25
C GLY A 18 2.08 -18.48 12.41
N PHE A 19 1.02 -17.70 12.14
CA PHE A 19 0.20 -17.07 13.17
C PHE A 19 -0.47 -18.08 14.09
N LEU A 20 -1.15 -19.09 13.55
CA LEU A 20 -1.83 -20.11 14.36
C LEU A 20 -0.84 -20.86 15.27
N LEU A 21 0.30 -21.28 14.72
CA LEU A 21 1.36 -21.95 15.47
C LEU A 21 1.99 -21.05 16.53
N SER A 22 2.09 -19.75 16.27
CA SER A 22 2.57 -18.77 17.26
C SER A 22 1.66 -18.70 18.50
N LYS A 23 0.38 -19.07 18.38
CA LYS A 23 -0.55 -19.08 19.53
C LYS A 23 -0.45 -20.37 20.34
N LEU A 24 -0.13 -21.48 19.68
CA LEU A 24 0.13 -22.75 20.35
C LEU A 24 1.37 -22.71 21.27
N GLN A 25 2.25 -21.73 21.09
CA GLN A 25 3.37 -21.51 22.02
C GLN A 25 2.92 -21.12 23.43
N TYR A 26 1.69 -20.66 23.64
CA TYR A 26 1.19 -20.27 24.97
C TYR A 26 0.63 -21.44 25.78
N LEU A 27 0.72 -22.68 25.28
CA LEU A 27 0.37 -23.87 26.05
C LEU A 27 1.28 -24.00 27.29
N PRO A 28 0.77 -24.51 28.43
CA PRO A 28 1.50 -24.57 29.70
C PRO A 28 2.61 -25.64 29.73
N PHE A 29 3.08 -26.11 28.58
CA PHE A 29 4.09 -27.14 28.42
C PHE A 29 5.36 -26.53 27.79
N PRO A 30 6.45 -26.30 28.54
CA PRO A 30 7.62 -25.54 28.07
C PRO A 30 8.28 -26.11 26.80
N LEU A 31 8.39 -27.44 26.68
CA LEU A 31 8.97 -28.09 25.50
C LEU A 31 8.10 -27.88 24.25
N VAL A 32 6.79 -28.05 24.41
CA VAL A 32 5.80 -27.86 23.34
C VAL A 32 5.76 -26.39 22.92
N SER A 33 5.81 -25.48 23.89
CA SER A 33 5.90 -24.04 23.68
C SER A 33 7.13 -23.66 22.84
N ALA A 34 8.31 -24.18 23.20
CA ALA A 34 9.54 -23.95 22.46
C ALA A 34 9.46 -24.47 21.02
N ILE A 35 8.95 -25.69 20.82
CA ILE A 35 8.77 -26.28 19.47
C ILE A 35 7.88 -25.40 18.61
N PHE A 36 6.69 -25.01 19.11
CA PHE A 36 5.76 -24.19 18.36
C PHE A 36 6.30 -22.79 18.06
N ARG A 37 7.09 -22.22 18.98
CA ARG A 37 7.78 -20.95 18.76
C ARG A 37 8.77 -21.02 17.59
N PHE A 38 9.67 -22.02 17.58
CA PHE A 38 10.64 -22.18 16.49
C PHE A 38 9.97 -22.57 15.17
N LEU A 39 8.95 -23.42 15.22
CA LEU A 39 8.19 -23.82 14.04
C LEU A 39 7.46 -22.63 13.41
N SER A 40 6.83 -21.78 14.24
CA SER A 40 6.19 -20.54 13.81
C SER A 40 7.20 -19.58 13.16
N LEU A 41 8.38 -19.37 13.78
CA LEU A 41 9.45 -18.53 13.21
C LEU A 41 9.98 -19.07 11.88
N GLY A 42 10.14 -20.39 11.76
CA GLY A 42 10.53 -21.04 10.50
C GLY A 42 9.51 -20.80 9.40
N ILE A 43 8.22 -20.94 9.71
CA ILE A 43 7.13 -20.71 8.75
C ILE A 43 7.02 -19.22 8.38
N TYR A 44 7.18 -18.31 9.33
CA TYR A 44 7.25 -16.87 9.03
C TYR A 44 8.44 -16.52 8.13
N SER A 45 9.60 -17.16 8.34
CA SER A 45 10.75 -16.99 7.46
C SER A 45 10.45 -17.42 6.02
N LEU A 46 9.77 -18.56 5.84
CA LEU A 46 9.30 -19.03 4.53
C LEU A 46 8.24 -18.10 3.94
N ALA A 47 7.34 -17.57 4.75
CA ALA A 47 6.29 -16.63 4.33
C ALA A 47 6.90 -15.33 3.80
N TYR A 48 7.76 -14.67 4.58
CA TYR A 48 8.45 -13.46 4.16
C TYR A 48 9.39 -13.71 2.99
N GLY A 49 10.15 -14.80 3.00
CA GLY A 49 11.04 -15.14 1.88
C GLY A 49 10.29 -15.36 0.56
N SER A 50 9.21 -16.15 0.58
CA SER A 50 8.36 -16.38 -0.60
C SER A 50 7.66 -15.10 -1.05
N TRP A 51 7.22 -14.25 -0.12
CA TRP A 51 6.60 -12.96 -0.43
C TRP A 51 7.60 -11.99 -1.07
N SER A 52 8.82 -11.87 -0.54
CA SER A 52 9.89 -11.07 -1.14
C SER A 52 10.19 -11.51 -2.57
N ILE A 53 10.32 -12.82 -2.81
CA ILE A 53 10.53 -13.36 -4.15
C ILE A 53 9.33 -13.07 -5.06
N ALA A 54 8.10 -13.20 -4.56
CA ALA A 54 6.90 -12.85 -5.32
C ALA A 54 6.91 -11.38 -5.74
N CYS A 55 7.28 -10.47 -4.83
CA CYS A 55 7.39 -9.04 -5.11
C CYS A 55 8.44 -8.77 -6.20
N LEU A 56 9.61 -9.42 -6.16
CA LEU A 56 10.65 -9.28 -7.20
C LEU A 56 10.17 -9.74 -8.59
N LEU A 57 9.38 -10.82 -8.63
CA LEU A 57 8.87 -11.41 -9.87
C LEU A 57 7.62 -10.71 -10.44
N HIS A 58 6.97 -9.84 -9.67
CA HIS A 58 5.81 -9.08 -10.16
C HIS A 58 6.26 -7.99 -11.14
N PRO A 59 5.53 -7.77 -12.25
CA PRO A 59 5.85 -6.71 -13.19
C PRO A 59 5.68 -5.34 -12.54
N ASP A 60 6.53 -4.40 -12.94
CA ASP A 60 6.51 -3.04 -12.42
C ASP A 60 5.17 -2.38 -12.72
N HIS A 61 4.60 -1.74 -11.70
CA HIS A 61 3.36 -0.97 -11.86
C HIS A 61 3.72 0.44 -12.30
N LYS A 62 2.95 1.00 -13.24
CA LYS A 62 3.20 2.37 -13.74
C LYS A 62 3.26 3.36 -12.57
N GLU A 63 4.37 4.06 -12.46
CA GLU A 63 4.59 5.10 -11.47
C GLU A 63 3.63 6.28 -11.67
N HIS A 64 3.25 6.91 -10.56
CA HIS A 64 2.38 8.08 -10.53
C HIS A 64 3.02 9.14 -9.64
N HIS A 65 4.06 9.81 -10.16
CA HIS A 65 4.88 10.80 -9.46
C HIS A 65 4.09 11.99 -8.87
N HIS A 66 2.87 12.27 -9.37
CA HIS A 66 2.05 13.40 -8.91
C HIS A 66 1.11 13.12 -7.74
N LYS A 67 1.12 11.90 -7.18
CA LYS A 67 0.32 11.58 -5.99
C LYS A 67 1.26 11.21 -4.85
N TRP A 68 0.83 11.37 -3.60
CA TRP A 68 1.67 11.09 -2.41
C TRP A 68 2.25 9.66 -2.38
N TYR A 69 1.62 8.74 -3.11
CA TYR A 69 2.07 7.37 -3.34
C TYR A 69 3.06 7.20 -4.51
N GLY A 70 3.52 8.31 -5.12
CA GLY A 70 4.57 8.35 -6.13
C GLY A 70 5.99 8.32 -5.57
N PHE A 71 6.14 8.25 -4.23
CA PHE A 71 7.43 8.13 -3.56
C PHE A 71 8.06 6.73 -3.72
N ALA A 72 7.23 5.69 -3.89
CA ALA A 72 7.68 4.32 -4.14
C ALA A 72 6.57 3.53 -4.84
N GLN A 73 6.90 2.70 -5.84
CA GLN A 73 5.93 1.84 -6.51
C GLN A 73 5.22 0.92 -5.50
N ILE A 74 3.97 0.52 -5.77
CA ILE A 74 3.24 -0.46 -4.94
C ILE A 74 4.08 -1.72 -4.72
N LYS A 75 4.80 -2.17 -5.75
CA LYS A 75 5.78 -3.26 -5.70
C LYS A 75 6.87 -3.04 -4.65
N GLU A 76 7.45 -1.84 -4.61
CA GLU A 76 8.52 -1.47 -3.68
C GLU A 76 8.02 -1.40 -2.24
N GLN A 77 6.78 -0.93 -2.01
CA GLN A 77 6.18 -0.90 -0.67
C GLN A 77 6.01 -2.32 -0.10
N PHE A 78 5.53 -3.26 -0.93
CA PHE A 78 5.42 -4.66 -0.53
C PHE A 78 6.79 -5.35 -0.41
N LEU A 79 7.75 -5.01 -1.28
CA LEU A 79 9.13 -5.51 -1.17
C LEU A 79 9.81 -5.02 0.11
N PHE A 80 9.67 -3.75 0.45
CA PHE A 80 10.23 -3.17 1.66
C PHE A 80 9.60 -3.76 2.92
N SER A 81 8.26 -3.90 2.93
CA SER A 81 7.52 -4.59 3.99
C SER A 81 8.03 -6.03 4.20
N SER A 82 8.12 -6.80 3.12
CA SER A 82 8.55 -8.20 3.19
C SER A 82 10.01 -8.35 3.64
N PHE A 83 10.89 -7.46 3.18
CA PHE A 83 12.29 -7.42 3.60
C PHE A 83 12.45 -7.04 5.09
N ILE A 84 11.75 -6.01 5.56
CA ILE A 84 11.73 -5.64 6.99
C ILE A 84 11.22 -6.82 7.84
N GLY A 85 10.14 -7.48 7.41
CA GLY A 85 9.60 -8.63 8.12
C GLY A 85 10.58 -9.80 8.20
N LEU A 86 11.40 -9.99 7.16
CA LEU A 86 12.48 -11.00 7.16
C LEU A 86 13.57 -10.63 8.17
N ILE A 87 14.02 -9.37 8.19
CA ILE A 87 15.00 -8.88 9.19
C ILE A 87 14.44 -9.03 10.61
N ALA A 88 13.18 -8.62 10.83
CA ALA A 88 12.50 -8.73 12.13
C ALA A 88 12.43 -10.19 12.60
N THR A 89 12.19 -11.12 11.67
CA THR A 89 12.19 -12.57 11.95
C THR A 89 13.58 -13.05 12.36
N GLY A 90 14.64 -12.66 11.64
CA GLY A 90 16.02 -12.94 12.01
C GLY A 90 16.39 -12.39 13.40
N LEU A 91 15.97 -11.15 13.68
CA LEU A 91 16.18 -10.51 14.98
C LEU A 91 15.40 -11.22 16.10
N SER A 92 14.22 -11.75 15.81
CA SER A 92 13.41 -12.56 16.75
C SER A 92 14.06 -13.90 17.08
N VAL A 93 14.79 -14.50 16.13
CA VAL A 93 15.63 -15.68 16.38
C VAL A 93 16.82 -15.31 17.27
N ALA A 94 17.52 -14.21 16.96
CA ALA A 94 18.61 -13.72 17.80
C ALA A 94 18.15 -13.37 19.22
N ALA A 95 16.92 -12.88 19.39
CA ALA A 95 16.32 -12.55 20.67
C ALA A 95 16.14 -13.74 21.62
N VAL A 96 16.22 -14.98 21.12
CA VAL A 96 16.28 -16.19 21.95
C VAL A 96 17.54 -16.17 22.83
N PHE A 97 18.67 -15.74 22.27
CA PHE A 97 19.95 -15.67 22.96
C PHE A 97 20.16 -14.34 23.67
N VAL A 98 19.57 -13.27 23.13
CA VAL A 98 19.72 -11.90 23.64
C VAL A 98 18.33 -11.27 23.81
N PRO A 99 17.65 -11.47 24.96
CA PRO A 99 16.25 -11.06 25.13
C PRO A 99 15.96 -9.57 24.93
N VAL A 100 16.96 -8.69 25.10
CA VAL A 100 16.80 -7.25 24.83
C VAL A 100 16.54 -6.94 23.35
N LEU A 101 16.74 -7.89 22.44
CA LEU A 101 16.41 -7.75 21.02
C LEU A 101 14.91 -7.99 20.70
N PHE A 102 14.10 -8.41 21.66
CA PHE A 102 12.66 -8.62 21.45
C PHE A 102 11.91 -7.32 21.11
N PRO A 103 12.02 -6.22 21.88
CA PRO A 103 11.39 -4.96 21.53
C PRO A 103 11.75 -4.44 20.12
N PRO A 104 13.03 -4.33 19.71
CA PRO A 104 13.35 -3.84 18.38
C PRO A 104 12.82 -4.76 17.27
N ALA A 105 12.81 -6.09 17.48
CA ALA A 105 12.18 -7.01 16.52
C ALA A 105 10.67 -6.76 16.38
N ALA A 106 9.97 -6.56 17.49
CA ALA A 106 8.53 -6.28 17.48
C ALA A 106 8.20 -4.93 16.80
N TRP A 107 9.03 -3.91 17.01
CA TRP A 107 8.90 -2.63 16.31
C TRP A 107 9.17 -2.75 14.81
N LEU A 108 10.15 -3.55 14.39
CA LEU A 108 10.37 -3.82 12.96
C LEU A 108 9.16 -4.52 12.33
N PHE A 109 8.56 -5.50 13.01
CA PHE A 109 7.31 -6.10 12.53
C PHE A 109 6.18 -5.08 12.38
N LEU A 110 6.03 -4.15 13.33
CA LEU A 110 5.05 -3.07 13.20
C LEU A 110 5.34 -2.20 11.98
N ILE A 111 6.57 -1.75 11.80
CA ILE A 111 6.97 -0.91 10.66
C ILE A 111 6.66 -1.63 9.34
N GLY A 112 7.05 -2.91 9.22
CA GLY A 112 6.72 -3.73 8.04
C GLY A 112 5.22 -3.79 7.78
N ASN A 113 4.41 -4.07 8.81
CA ASN A 113 2.95 -4.11 8.69
C ASN A 113 2.32 -2.76 8.33
N VAL A 114 2.90 -1.63 8.75
CA VAL A 114 2.46 -0.30 8.34
C VAL A 114 2.68 -0.11 6.84
N PHE A 115 3.87 -0.42 6.32
CA PHE A 115 4.14 -0.35 4.87
C PHE A 115 3.24 -1.30 4.08
N TRP A 116 3.01 -2.51 4.59
CA TRP A 116 2.07 -3.44 4.00
C TRP A 116 0.66 -2.87 3.91
N THR A 117 0.14 -2.34 5.03
CA THR A 117 -1.22 -1.79 5.10
C THR A 117 -1.38 -0.59 4.16
N ILE A 118 -0.36 0.26 4.05
CA ILE A 118 -0.32 1.36 3.08
C ILE A 118 -0.36 0.81 1.65
N GLY A 119 0.42 -0.21 1.34
CA GLY A 119 0.41 -0.89 0.04
C GLY A 119 -0.96 -1.45 -0.33
N GLU A 120 -1.64 -2.12 0.61
CA GLU A 120 -3.00 -2.65 0.41
C GLU A 120 -4.04 -1.54 0.23
N TYR A 121 -3.89 -0.42 0.94
CA TYR A 121 -4.75 0.75 0.77
C TYR A 121 -4.57 1.35 -0.64
N HIS A 122 -3.33 1.45 -1.12
CA HIS A 122 -3.04 1.91 -2.47
C HIS A 122 -3.60 0.97 -3.53
N LYS A 123 -3.46 -0.34 -3.33
CA LYS A 123 -4.02 -1.38 -4.21
C LYS A 123 -5.55 -1.30 -4.28
N LEU A 124 -6.23 -0.99 -3.17
CA LEU A 124 -7.68 -0.76 -3.15
C LEU A 124 -8.10 0.48 -3.95
N LYS A 125 -7.35 1.58 -3.84
CA LYS A 125 -7.67 2.83 -4.56
C LYS A 125 -7.26 2.83 -6.04
N ASN A 126 -6.21 2.09 -6.38
CA ASN A 126 -5.67 1.99 -7.74
C ASN A 126 -5.48 0.51 -8.09
N PRO A 127 -6.57 -0.22 -8.41
CA PRO A 127 -6.49 -1.63 -8.70
C PRO A 127 -5.59 -1.90 -9.92
N PRO A 128 -4.75 -2.95 -9.89
CA PRO A 128 -3.92 -3.34 -11.03
C PRO A 128 -4.78 -3.63 -12.25
N LYS A 129 -4.40 -3.08 -13.41
CA LYS A 129 -5.14 -3.26 -14.68
C LYS A 129 -5.23 -4.73 -15.15
N ASN A 130 -4.39 -5.60 -14.62
CA ASN A 130 -4.29 -7.02 -15.00
C ASN A 130 -5.06 -7.99 -14.08
N ASN A 131 -5.72 -7.50 -13.02
CA ASN A 131 -6.44 -8.34 -12.07
C ASN A 131 -7.96 -8.14 -12.22
N GLU A 132 -8.53 -8.64 -13.32
CA GLU A 132 -9.99 -8.63 -13.54
C GLU A 132 -10.74 -9.53 -12.54
N ASP A 133 -10.03 -10.44 -11.87
CA ASP A 133 -10.57 -11.46 -10.95
C ASP A 133 -10.76 -10.97 -9.50
N VAL A 134 -10.26 -9.78 -9.13
CA VAL A 134 -10.32 -9.29 -7.74
C VAL A 134 -11.43 -8.26 -7.58
N THR A 135 -12.47 -8.63 -6.85
CA THR A 135 -13.59 -7.73 -6.51
C THR A 135 -13.16 -6.67 -5.50
N TYR A 136 -13.71 -5.46 -5.59
CA TYR A 136 -13.46 -4.38 -4.62
C TYR A 136 -13.67 -4.83 -3.17
N THR A 137 -14.76 -5.57 -2.93
CA THR A 137 -15.10 -6.11 -1.60
C THR A 137 -14.03 -7.05 -1.06
N GLN A 138 -13.44 -7.91 -1.90
CA GLN A 138 -12.36 -8.82 -1.49
C GLN A 138 -11.10 -8.06 -1.11
N GLN A 139 -10.70 -7.08 -1.93
CA GLN A 139 -9.54 -6.23 -1.64
C GLN A 139 -9.76 -5.38 -0.39
N ARG A 140 -11.00 -4.91 -0.15
CA ARG A 140 -11.36 -4.17 1.07
C ARG A 140 -11.27 -5.04 2.31
N ASN A 141 -11.76 -6.27 2.25
CA ASN A 141 -11.65 -7.23 3.35
C ASN A 141 -10.18 -7.58 3.61
N TYR A 142 -9.37 -7.73 2.55
CA TYR A 142 -7.93 -7.96 2.71
C TYR A 142 -7.20 -6.77 3.34
N LEU A 143 -7.60 -5.53 3.02
CA LEU A 143 -7.10 -4.34 3.71
C LEU A 143 -7.46 -4.35 5.21
N TYR A 144 -8.67 -4.75 5.59
CA TYR A 144 -9.03 -4.88 7.01
C TYR A 144 -8.24 -5.99 7.71
N TYR A 145 -7.92 -7.08 7.01
CA TYR A 145 -6.97 -8.08 7.50
C TYR A 145 -5.55 -7.49 7.72
N ALA A 146 -5.04 -6.68 6.78
CA ALA A 146 -3.75 -6.00 6.96
C ALA A 146 -3.78 -5.01 8.15
N LEU A 147 -4.86 -4.23 8.27
CA LEU A 147 -5.04 -3.26 9.35
C LEU A 147 -5.10 -3.94 10.73
N THR A 148 -5.84 -5.04 10.85
CA THR A 148 -5.92 -5.83 12.09
C THR A 148 -4.57 -6.47 12.42
N SER A 149 -3.84 -6.97 11.43
CA SER A 149 -2.47 -7.50 11.62
C SER A 149 -1.48 -6.43 12.07
N CYS A 150 -1.63 -5.20 11.57
CA CYS A 150 -0.87 -4.03 12.03
C CYS A 150 -1.20 -3.69 13.49
N ALA A 151 -2.48 -3.72 13.88
CA ALA A 151 -2.90 -3.50 15.26
C ALA A 151 -2.34 -4.57 16.22
N ILE A 152 -2.33 -5.84 15.80
CA ILE A 152 -1.68 -6.94 16.57
C ILE A 152 -0.20 -6.63 16.77
N SER A 153 0.49 -6.19 15.73
CA SER A 153 1.92 -5.85 15.80
C SER A 153 2.20 -4.65 16.71
N LEU A 154 1.30 -3.67 16.75
CA LEU A 154 1.39 -2.55 17.68
C LEU A 154 1.26 -3.01 19.13
N VAL A 155 0.24 -3.83 19.43
CA VAL A 155 0.08 -4.43 20.76
C VAL A 155 1.33 -5.21 21.16
N SER A 156 1.92 -5.97 20.23
CA SER A 156 3.16 -6.71 20.47
C SER A 156 4.37 -5.82 20.74
N ALA A 157 4.57 -4.75 19.97
CA ALA A 157 5.68 -3.81 20.16
C ALA A 157 5.60 -3.10 21.52
N VAL A 158 4.40 -2.63 21.88
CA VAL A 158 4.14 -1.99 23.18
C VAL A 158 4.33 -2.98 24.32
N ALA A 159 3.74 -4.18 24.23
CA ALA A 159 3.88 -5.21 25.26
C ALA A 159 5.35 -5.61 25.47
N ALA A 160 6.11 -5.87 24.41
CA ALA A 160 7.52 -6.21 24.49
C ALA A 160 8.34 -5.11 25.16
N THR A 161 8.07 -3.85 24.81
CA THR A 161 8.75 -2.68 25.41
C THR A 161 8.42 -2.56 26.90
N LEU A 162 7.14 -2.72 27.28
CA LEU A 162 6.70 -2.65 28.67
C LEU A 162 7.26 -3.80 29.52
N ILE A 163 7.36 -5.01 28.97
CA ILE A 163 7.94 -6.17 29.69
C ILE A 163 9.41 -5.92 30.02
N VAL A 164 10.17 -5.33 29.10
CA VAL A 164 11.59 -4.99 29.33
C VAL A 164 11.73 -3.81 30.29
N ALA A 165 10.88 -2.78 30.17
CA ALA A 165 10.91 -1.60 31.03
C ALA A 165 10.44 -1.89 32.46
N PHE A 166 9.45 -2.77 32.61
CA PHE A 166 8.81 -3.12 33.89
C PHE A 166 8.67 -4.64 34.06
N PRO A 167 9.77 -5.39 34.29
CA PRO A 167 9.73 -6.85 34.45
C PRO A 167 8.73 -7.37 35.49
N PRO A 168 8.48 -6.71 36.64
CA PRO A 168 7.47 -7.15 37.60
C PRO A 168 6.04 -7.21 37.02
N LEU A 169 5.76 -6.43 35.98
CA LEU A 169 4.45 -6.38 35.31
C LEU A 169 4.34 -7.37 34.15
N MET A 170 5.34 -8.24 33.93
CA MET A 170 5.35 -9.17 32.79
C MET A 170 4.10 -10.04 32.70
N ILE A 171 3.68 -10.63 33.81
CA ILE A 171 2.51 -11.52 33.87
C ILE A 171 1.23 -10.76 33.47
N PRO A 172 0.84 -9.65 34.13
CA PRO A 172 -0.37 -8.93 33.75
C PRO A 172 -0.32 -8.37 32.32
N ILE A 173 0.83 -7.88 31.86
CA ILE A 173 1.00 -7.42 30.47
C ILE A 173 0.76 -8.58 29.49
N THR A 174 1.30 -9.77 29.78
CA THR A 174 1.15 -10.95 28.91
C THR A 174 -0.30 -11.41 28.86
N ILE A 175 -1.00 -11.47 30.00
CA ILE A 175 -2.42 -11.84 30.06
C ILE A 175 -3.27 -10.85 29.27
N PHE A 176 -3.09 -9.56 29.51
CA PHE A 176 -3.83 -8.51 28.80
C PHE A 176 -3.59 -8.56 27.28
N SER A 177 -2.32 -8.71 26.88
CA SER A 177 -1.95 -8.83 25.47
C SER A 177 -2.56 -10.07 24.81
N LEU A 178 -2.62 -11.20 25.52
CA LEU A 178 -3.22 -12.44 25.00
C LEU A 178 -4.72 -12.29 24.71
N LEU A 179 -5.45 -11.57 25.57
CA LEU A 179 -6.86 -11.25 25.34
C LEU A 179 -7.03 -10.41 24.06
N LEU A 180 -6.21 -9.36 23.90
CA LEU A 180 -6.22 -8.53 22.70
C LEU A 180 -5.86 -9.33 21.45
N TYR A 181 -4.84 -10.20 21.52
CA TYR A 181 -4.44 -11.06 20.40
C TYR A 181 -5.54 -12.03 19.98
N THR A 182 -6.33 -12.51 20.93
CA THR A 182 -7.43 -13.44 20.64
C THR A 182 -8.53 -12.72 19.88
N GLY A 183 -8.96 -11.54 20.37
CA GLY A 183 -10.00 -10.74 19.72
C GLY A 183 -9.57 -10.23 18.33
N LEU A 184 -8.39 -9.61 18.25
CA LEU A 184 -7.85 -9.11 16.98
C LEU A 184 -7.52 -10.24 16.00
N GLY A 185 -7.05 -11.39 16.52
CA GLY A 185 -6.77 -12.58 15.72
C GLY A 185 -8.02 -13.18 15.09
N ALA A 186 -9.12 -13.23 15.84
CA ALA A 186 -10.42 -13.67 15.30
C ALA A 186 -10.92 -12.75 14.19
N LEU A 187 -10.85 -11.42 14.40
CA LEU A 187 -11.21 -10.43 13.37
C LEU A 187 -10.32 -10.55 12.13
N ALA A 188 -9.01 -10.69 12.31
CA ALA A 188 -8.07 -10.88 11.21
C ALA A 188 -8.41 -12.15 10.41
N PHE A 189 -8.76 -13.24 11.09
CA PHE A 189 -9.16 -14.49 10.45
C PHE A 189 -10.46 -14.35 9.65
N GLU A 190 -11.47 -13.70 10.23
CA GLU A 190 -12.74 -13.41 9.56
C GLU A 190 -12.51 -12.59 8.27
N TYR A 191 -11.77 -11.48 8.37
CA TYR A 191 -11.46 -10.66 7.20
C TYR A 191 -10.64 -11.39 6.14
N TRP A 192 -9.68 -12.22 6.56
CA TRP A 192 -8.92 -13.04 5.63
C TRP A 192 -9.81 -14.06 4.90
N LEU A 193 -10.70 -14.74 5.62
CA LEU A 193 -11.61 -15.71 5.03
C LEU A 193 -12.60 -15.05 4.07
N HIS A 194 -13.16 -13.91 4.45
CA HIS A 194 -14.02 -13.10 3.57
C HIS A 194 -13.27 -12.50 2.37
N SER A 195 -11.96 -12.30 2.45
CA SER A 195 -11.15 -11.90 1.28
C SER A 195 -10.94 -13.04 0.27
N LYS A 196 -11.00 -14.31 0.74
CA LYS A 196 -10.86 -15.51 -0.09
C LYS A 196 -12.19 -16.05 -0.60
N SER A 197 -13.29 -15.74 0.07
CA SER A 197 -14.62 -16.12 -0.38
C SER A 197 -14.99 -15.35 -1.65
N SER A 198 -15.33 -16.09 -2.70
CA SER A 198 -15.78 -15.54 -3.97
C SER A 198 -17.28 -15.28 -3.90
N GLU A 199 -17.70 -14.24 -3.16
CA GLU A 199 -19.05 -13.72 -3.35
C GLU A 199 -19.10 -13.03 -4.71
N ASN A 200 -19.83 -13.66 -5.64
CA ASN A 200 -20.13 -13.16 -6.98
C ASN A 200 -20.87 -11.82 -6.89
N THR A 201 -20.17 -10.68 -6.76
CA THR A 201 -20.82 -9.37 -6.95
C THR A 201 -19.82 -8.28 -7.32
N GLN A 202 -20.01 -7.71 -8.51
CA GLN A 202 -19.46 -6.44 -9.03
C GLN A 202 -17.93 -6.36 -9.15
N SER A 203 -17.45 -6.87 -10.30
CA SER A 203 -16.18 -6.49 -10.92
C SER A 203 -16.02 -4.96 -10.95
N ILE A 204 -14.79 -4.49 -10.75
CA ILE A 204 -14.40 -3.09 -10.68
C ILE A 204 -14.68 -2.39 -12.03
N LYS A 205 -15.91 -1.94 -12.23
CA LYS A 205 -16.22 -0.78 -13.08
C LYS A 205 -16.24 0.42 -12.15
N GLY A 206 -15.20 1.24 -12.23
CA GLY A 206 -14.94 2.34 -11.30
C GLY A 206 -16.19 3.13 -10.94
N SER A 207 -16.41 3.31 -9.64
CA SER A 207 -17.50 4.11 -9.06
C SER A 207 -17.55 5.54 -9.64
N TYR A 208 -16.42 6.09 -10.08
CA TYR A 208 -16.38 7.37 -10.81
C TYR A 208 -17.02 7.31 -12.21
N LYS A 209 -16.92 6.17 -12.90
CA LYS A 209 -17.59 5.95 -14.19
C LYS A 209 -19.09 5.81 -14.01
N GLN A 210 -19.52 5.12 -12.94
CA GLN A 210 -20.93 4.98 -12.59
C GLN A 210 -21.56 6.31 -12.13
N MET A 211 -20.81 7.16 -11.42
CA MET A 211 -21.27 8.49 -11.04
C MET A 211 -21.37 9.42 -12.26
N ASN A 212 -20.46 9.30 -13.24
CA ASN A 212 -20.53 10.04 -14.51
C ASN A 212 -21.68 9.55 -15.40
N ASP A 213 -21.98 8.26 -15.40
CA ASP A 213 -23.11 7.68 -16.15
C ASP A 213 -24.47 7.98 -15.49
N SER A 214 -24.50 8.26 -14.17
CA SER A 214 -25.70 8.73 -13.45
C SER A 214 -26.04 10.21 -13.69
N PHE A 215 -25.19 10.98 -14.37
CA PHE A 215 -25.46 12.36 -14.77
C PHE A 215 -26.07 12.48 -16.17
N GLY A 216 -26.58 11.40 -16.76
CA GLY A 216 -27.29 11.42 -18.04
C GLY A 216 -26.44 11.90 -19.23
N PRO A 217 -26.92 11.72 -20.47
CA PRO A 217 -26.26 12.32 -21.62
C PRO A 217 -26.32 13.84 -21.48
N THR A 218 -25.18 14.51 -21.63
CA THR A 218 -25.13 15.96 -21.80
C THR A 218 -25.86 16.27 -23.10
N ASP A 219 -27.13 16.66 -23.00
CA ASP A 219 -27.88 17.21 -24.13
C ASP A 219 -27.06 18.37 -24.68
N SER A 220 -26.59 18.21 -25.91
CA SER A 220 -26.01 19.29 -26.69
C SER A 220 -27.06 20.41 -26.76
N PRO A 221 -26.69 21.68 -26.50
CA PRO A 221 -27.68 22.74 -26.46
C PRO A 221 -28.31 22.90 -27.85
N LYS A 222 -29.56 22.44 -28.00
CA LYS A 222 -30.41 22.89 -29.10
C LYS A 222 -30.63 24.38 -28.90
N GLN A 223 -30.19 25.14 -29.89
CA GLN A 223 -30.42 26.57 -30.04
C GLN A 223 -31.93 26.83 -30.02
N SER A 224 -32.46 27.18 -28.85
CA SER A 224 -33.85 27.56 -28.65
C SER A 224 -33.94 29.06 -28.87
N ASN A 225 -34.49 29.47 -30.02
CA ASN A 225 -34.97 30.82 -30.24
C ASN A 225 -36.15 31.07 -29.29
N SER A 226 -35.88 31.66 -28.13
CA SER A 226 -36.92 32.11 -27.21
C SER A 226 -36.56 33.48 -26.64
N ILE A 227 -37.55 34.35 -26.72
CA ILE A 227 -37.54 35.79 -26.49
C ILE A 227 -37.21 36.10 -25.03
N GLU A 228 -36.24 37.01 -24.82
CA GLU A 228 -35.86 37.60 -23.54
C GLU A 228 -37.06 38.12 -22.72
N PRO A 229 -37.09 37.89 -21.40
CA PRO A 229 -37.64 38.85 -20.47
C PRO A 229 -36.50 39.79 -20.00
N ARG A 230 -36.53 41.01 -20.53
CA ARG A 230 -35.83 42.18 -19.96
C ARG A 230 -36.18 42.30 -18.49
N PHE A 231 -35.23 42.15 -17.57
CA PHE A 231 -35.17 42.94 -16.33
C PHE A 231 -33.77 42.85 -15.71
N THR A 232 -33.21 44.03 -15.41
CA THR A 232 -32.05 44.34 -14.55
C THR A 232 -30.60 44.08 -15.04
N LYS A 233 -30.23 44.64 -16.20
CA LYS A 233 -28.84 45.13 -16.45
C LYS A 233 -28.79 46.65 -16.26
N SER A 234 -28.69 47.12 -15.02
CA SER A 234 -28.58 48.57 -14.73
C SER A 234 -27.79 48.90 -13.45
N ILE A 235 -26.79 48.10 -13.06
CA ILE A 235 -25.99 48.43 -11.86
C ILE A 235 -24.47 48.47 -12.10
N PHE A 236 -23.94 47.95 -13.21
CA PHE A 236 -22.48 47.93 -13.41
C PHE A 236 -22.02 48.31 -14.83
N ASN A 237 -22.55 49.41 -15.38
CA ASN A 237 -21.90 50.10 -16.49
C ASN A 237 -21.22 51.37 -15.96
N LYS A 238 -19.89 51.35 -15.90
CA LYS A 238 -19.06 52.56 -15.80
C LYS A 238 -18.33 52.72 -17.15
N PRO A 239 -18.21 53.94 -17.69
CA PRO A 239 -18.01 54.17 -19.11
C PRO A 239 -16.56 53.99 -19.57
N GLU A 240 -16.44 53.53 -20.82
CA GLU A 240 -15.22 53.57 -21.64
C GLU A 240 -14.79 55.03 -21.90
N ASP A 241 -13.51 55.31 -21.70
CA ASP A 241 -12.82 56.39 -22.40
C ASP A 241 -11.85 55.77 -23.41
N LYS A 242 -12.08 56.10 -24.68
CA LYS A 242 -11.20 55.83 -25.82
C LYS A 242 -9.89 56.60 -25.69
N ILE A 243 -8.80 56.12 -26.33
CA ILE A 243 -8.09 56.84 -27.41
C ILE A 243 -6.84 56.04 -27.90
N SER A 244 -6.84 55.85 -29.23
CA SER A 244 -5.76 55.69 -30.23
C SER A 244 -4.69 54.58 -30.14
N GLU A 245 -4.88 53.57 -30.99
CA GLU A 245 -4.10 53.33 -32.23
C GLU A 245 -2.72 54.03 -32.34
N ILE A 246 -1.63 53.24 -32.21
CA ILE A 246 -0.35 53.54 -32.86
C ILE A 246 0.12 52.27 -33.58
N GLU A 247 0.11 52.40 -34.90
CA GLU A 247 0.72 51.58 -35.92
C GLU A 247 2.26 51.70 -35.82
N LEU A 248 3.00 50.57 -35.86
CA LEU A 248 4.39 50.61 -36.32
C LEU A 248 4.69 49.40 -37.21
N THR A 249 4.86 49.73 -38.48
CA THR A 249 5.27 48.89 -39.60
C THR A 249 6.72 48.42 -39.44
N THR A 250 6.93 47.14 -39.78
CA THR A 250 7.99 46.55 -40.62
C THR A 250 9.44 47.05 -40.48
N ILE A 251 10.40 46.13 -40.33
CA ILE A 251 11.50 45.94 -41.31
C ILE A 251 12.06 44.51 -41.17
N ASN A 252 12.18 43.90 -42.34
CA ASN A 252 12.62 42.55 -42.65
C ASN A 252 14.15 42.52 -42.85
N ASN A 253 14.69 41.30 -42.93
CA ASN A 253 16.03 40.88 -43.42
C ASN A 253 17.17 40.91 -42.40
N TYR A 254 18.22 40.07 -42.47
CA TYR A 254 18.57 38.77 -43.08
C TYR A 254 20.08 38.70 -42.81
N GLU A 255 20.64 37.69 -42.14
CA GLU A 255 21.91 37.09 -42.58
C GLU A 255 22.32 35.83 -41.81
N LYS A 256 23.02 35.00 -42.56
CA LYS A 256 23.28 33.57 -42.42
C LYS A 256 24.79 33.39 -42.39
N SER A 257 25.33 32.72 -41.38
CA SER A 257 26.67 32.10 -41.35
C SER A 257 26.73 31.26 -40.06
N GLY A 258 26.95 29.95 -40.02
CA GLY A 258 27.93 29.14 -40.74
C GLY A 258 29.00 28.69 -39.75
N ASN A 259 28.96 27.42 -39.29
CA ASN A 259 30.11 26.51 -39.18
C ASN A 259 29.83 25.27 -38.29
N GLU A 260 30.13 24.11 -38.89
CA GLU A 260 30.43 22.82 -38.29
C GLU A 260 31.52 22.93 -37.22
N TYR A 261 31.50 22.06 -36.19
CA TYR A 261 32.64 21.23 -35.81
C TYR A 261 32.18 20.04 -34.96
N ASP A 262 32.52 18.85 -35.47
CA ASP A 262 32.59 17.54 -34.82
C ASP A 262 33.44 17.58 -33.54
N LEU A 263 33.09 16.76 -32.54
CA LEU A 263 34.00 16.41 -31.45
C LEU A 263 33.88 14.92 -31.11
N GLN A 264 34.81 14.15 -31.70
CA GLN A 264 35.08 12.75 -31.42
C GLN A 264 35.76 12.61 -30.04
N ILE A 265 35.28 11.67 -29.22
CA ILE A 265 35.91 11.28 -27.96
C ILE A 265 36.87 10.11 -28.24
N HIS A 266 38.16 10.37 -28.07
CA HIS A 266 39.22 9.38 -28.12
C HIS A 266 39.23 8.54 -26.84
N THR A 267 39.13 7.22 -26.97
CA THR A 267 39.47 6.24 -25.93
C THR A 267 40.99 5.99 -25.94
N SER A 268 41.59 5.87 -24.76
CA SER A 268 42.92 5.30 -24.59
C SER A 268 42.96 4.53 -23.27
N SER A 269 43.36 3.28 -23.42
CA SER A 269 43.54 2.22 -22.44
C SER A 269 44.74 2.46 -21.51
N LEU A 270 44.60 2.00 -20.26
CA LEU A 270 45.61 1.24 -19.52
C LEU A 270 44.91 0.36 -18.49
#